data_AF-A0A7Y2ME89-F1
#
_entry.id   AF-A0A7Y2ME89-F1
#
_cell.length_a   1.000
_cell.length_b   1.000
_cell.length_c   1.000
_cell.angle_alpha   90.00
_cell.angle_beta   90.00
_cell.angle_gamma   90.00
#
_symmetry.space_group_name_H-M   'P 1'
#
loop_
_entity.id
_entity.type
_entity.pdbx_description
1 polymer ?
#
loop_
_entity_poly.entity_id
_entity_poly.type
_entity_poly.pdbx_seq_one_letter_code
_entity_poly.pdbx_strand_id
1 'polypeptide(L)'
;PSPLQALADMPAPPRAGEDWTSFVSVMQELRSKKAGWPAEIGLVREWYQPHLERLHEDAATRQADLLQLEQIAGGYPSRERFLTELTLDPPDATSDQAGVPLLDEDYLILSTIHSAKGQEWTKVFMLNVVDGCIPSDLGVGTRAEIEEERRLLYVAMTRARDNLDLVVPQRFFTHGQNAQGDRHVYASRTRFIPATLLQFFEVCGWPQVKSESASAQQARQVRIDVGARMRGMWR
;
A
#
# COMPACT_ATOMS: atom_id res chain seq x y z
N PRO A 1 34.82 -23.61 14.85
CA PRO A 1 34.95 -22.24 15.39
C PRO A 1 33.55 -21.71 15.73
N SER A 2 33.40 -20.84 16.73
CA SER A 2 32.11 -20.18 16.95
C SER A 2 31.84 -19.23 15.76
N PRO A 3 30.58 -19.03 15.33
CA PRO A 3 30.27 -18.14 14.20
C PRO A 3 30.83 -16.72 14.37
N LEU A 4 30.86 -16.21 15.60
CA LEU A 4 31.42 -14.89 15.92
C LEU A 4 32.94 -14.84 15.82
N GLN A 5 33.63 -15.93 16.19
CA GLN A 5 35.08 -16.00 16.01
C GLN A 5 35.41 -16.02 14.51
N ALA A 6 34.66 -16.79 13.71
CA ALA A 6 34.82 -16.80 12.26
C ALA A 6 34.57 -15.41 11.64
N LEU A 7 33.58 -14.67 12.15
CA LEU A 7 33.29 -13.30 11.71
C LEU A 7 34.42 -12.33 12.07
N ALA A 8 35.02 -12.47 13.26
CA ALA A 8 36.13 -11.64 13.70
C ALA A 8 37.44 -11.95 12.97
N ASP A 9 37.66 -13.20 12.58
CA ASP A 9 38.85 -13.65 11.85
C ASP A 9 38.76 -13.29 10.34
N MET A 10 37.57 -12.92 9.85
CA MET A 10 37.39 -12.51 8.45
C MET A 10 37.98 -11.12 8.19
N PRO A 11 38.76 -10.95 7.11
CA PRO A 11 39.28 -9.64 6.73
C PRO A 11 38.12 -8.71 6.35
N ALA A 12 38.27 -7.43 6.70
CA ALA A 12 37.28 -6.41 6.38
C ALA A 12 37.03 -6.34 4.85
N PRO A 13 35.77 -6.42 4.40
CA PRO A 13 35.45 -6.22 2.99
C PRO A 13 35.93 -4.84 2.52
N PRO A 14 36.49 -4.70 1.29
CA PRO A 14 37.06 -3.44 0.80
C PRO A 14 36.08 -2.25 0.82
N ARG A 15 34.77 -2.53 0.69
CA ARG A 15 33.71 -1.51 0.73
C ARG A 15 33.25 -1.13 2.13
N ALA A 16 33.51 -1.97 3.13
CA ALA A 16 33.05 -1.78 4.50
C ALA A 16 34.06 -0.98 5.35
N GLY A 17 35.36 -1.07 5.04
CA GLY A 17 36.38 -0.29 5.74
C GLY A 17 36.30 -0.45 7.27
N GLU A 18 36.31 0.67 8.00
CA GLU A 18 36.24 0.71 9.47
C GLU A 18 34.88 0.27 10.04
N ASP A 19 33.81 0.36 9.25
CA ASP A 19 32.46 -0.05 9.67
C ASP A 19 32.39 -1.55 9.96
N TRP A 20 33.23 -2.35 9.29
CA TRP A 20 33.34 -3.80 9.55
C TRP A 20 33.82 -4.10 10.96
N THR A 21 34.87 -3.42 11.42
CA THR A 21 35.42 -3.62 12.76
C THR A 21 34.41 -3.20 13.84
N SER A 22 33.74 -2.07 13.62
CA SER A 22 32.66 -1.60 14.51
C SER A 22 31.49 -2.60 14.56
N PHE A 23 31.07 -3.14 13.41
CA PHE A 23 30.05 -4.18 13.32
C PHE A 23 30.40 -5.43 14.11
N VAL A 24 31.63 -5.95 13.95
CA VAL A 24 32.11 -7.13 14.67
C VAL A 24 32.10 -6.87 16.18
N SER A 25 32.50 -5.67 16.62
CA SER A 25 32.47 -5.26 18.03
C SER A 25 31.05 -5.31 18.60
N VAL A 26 30.08 -4.72 17.89
CA VAL A 26 28.65 -4.75 18.29
C VAL A 26 28.15 -6.19 18.38
N MET A 27 28.46 -7.03 17.40
CA MET A 27 28.04 -8.44 17.39
C MET A 27 28.63 -9.24 18.57
N GLN A 28 29.87 -8.96 18.97
CA GLN A 28 30.49 -9.57 20.16
C GLN A 28 29.83 -9.08 21.45
N GLU A 29 29.50 -7.80 21.54
CA GLU A 29 28.84 -7.21 22.70
C GLU A 29 27.43 -7.80 22.89
N LEU A 30 26.65 -7.90 21.81
CA LEU A 30 25.32 -8.53 21.80
C LEU A 30 25.35 -10.00 22.21
N ARG A 31 26.45 -10.71 21.91
CA ARG A 31 26.63 -12.11 22.32
C ARG A 31 26.95 -12.21 23.80
N SER A 32 27.71 -11.27 24.35
CA SER A 32 28.10 -11.26 25.75
C SER A 32 26.90 -11.11 26.69
N LYS A 33 25.80 -10.54 26.20
CA LYS A 33 24.58 -10.19 26.96
C LYS A 33 24.84 -9.26 28.15
N LYS A 34 26.00 -8.59 28.20
CA LYS A 34 26.39 -7.70 29.30
C LYS A 34 25.56 -6.43 29.36
N ALA A 35 25.21 -5.86 28.20
CA ALA A 35 24.34 -4.69 28.11
C ALA A 35 22.93 -4.96 28.69
N GLY A 36 22.46 -6.21 28.58
CA GLY A 36 21.13 -6.60 29.01
C GLY A 36 20.03 -6.09 28.08
N TRP A 37 18.86 -6.70 28.20
CA TRP A 37 17.67 -6.26 27.47
C TRP A 37 17.00 -5.07 28.20
N PRO A 38 16.55 -3.99 27.50
CA PRO A 38 16.51 -3.77 26.05
C PRO A 38 17.72 -3.02 25.45
N ALA A 39 18.75 -2.68 26.25
CA ALA A 39 19.91 -1.88 25.81
C ALA A 39 20.64 -2.46 24.58
N GLU A 40 20.53 -3.77 24.37
CA GLU A 40 21.00 -4.46 23.16
C GLU A 40 20.42 -3.88 21.85
N ILE A 41 19.18 -3.39 21.82
CA ILE A 41 18.64 -2.71 20.62
C ILE A 41 19.30 -1.35 20.41
N GLY A 42 19.53 -0.59 21.48
CA GLY A 42 20.20 0.71 21.41
C GLY A 42 21.58 0.60 20.76
N LEU A 43 22.37 -0.41 21.13
CA LEU A 43 23.68 -0.70 20.51
C LEU A 43 23.58 -0.92 18.98
N VAL A 44 22.57 -1.66 18.52
CA VAL A 44 22.35 -1.90 17.09
C VAL A 44 21.91 -0.62 16.39
N ARG A 45 20.98 0.14 16.99
CA ARG A 45 20.47 1.40 16.44
C ARG A 45 21.60 2.41 16.26
N GLU A 46 22.44 2.59 17.28
CA GLU A 46 23.56 3.55 17.25
C GLU A 46 24.59 3.18 16.18
N TRP A 47 24.91 1.90 16.05
CA TRP A 47 25.78 1.42 14.97
C TRP A 47 25.16 1.64 13.58
N TYR A 48 23.85 1.45 13.43
CA TYR A 48 23.17 1.55 12.15
C TYR A 48 22.88 3.00 11.72
N GLN A 49 22.86 3.95 12.65
CA GLN A 49 22.56 5.37 12.38
C GLN A 49 23.38 5.98 11.22
N PRO A 50 24.72 5.90 11.16
CA PRO A 50 25.48 6.44 10.02
C PRO A 50 25.17 5.73 8.70
N HIS A 51 24.65 4.49 8.74
CA HIS A 51 24.22 3.78 7.55
C HIS A 51 22.85 4.21 7.07
N LEU A 52 21.94 4.63 7.95
CA LEU A 52 20.66 5.22 7.56
C LEU A 52 20.87 6.47 6.72
N GLU A 53 21.69 7.40 7.22
CA GLU A 53 22.01 8.66 6.52
C GLU A 53 22.67 8.42 5.16
N ARG A 54 23.44 7.35 5.02
CA ARG A 54 24.12 6.99 3.77
C ARG A 54 23.22 6.27 2.76
N LEU A 55 22.26 5.47 3.22
CA LEU A 55 21.48 4.55 2.38
C LEU A 55 20.08 5.06 2.02
N HIS A 56 19.54 6.02 2.78
CA HIS A 56 18.14 6.37 2.72
C HIS A 56 17.94 7.89 2.67
N GLU A 57 17.13 8.37 1.72
CA GLU A 57 16.75 9.79 1.61
C GLU A 57 15.86 10.23 2.78
N ASP A 58 15.08 9.30 3.34
CA ASP A 58 14.16 9.42 4.47
C ASP A 58 14.81 9.03 5.82
N ALA A 59 16.13 9.21 5.97
CA ALA A 59 16.90 8.74 7.13
C ALA A 59 16.36 9.23 8.49
N ALA A 60 15.89 10.48 8.56
CA ALA A 60 15.36 11.07 9.79
C ALA A 60 14.07 10.39 10.26
N THR A 61 13.14 10.08 9.35
CA THR A 61 11.94 9.31 9.67
C THR A 61 12.31 7.92 10.16
N ARG A 62 13.16 7.20 9.39
CA ARG A 62 13.58 5.85 9.76
C ARG A 62 14.26 5.80 11.13
N GLN A 63 15.02 6.82 11.47
CA GLN A 63 15.64 6.93 12.79
C GLN A 63 14.59 7.08 13.89
N ALA A 64 13.52 7.85 13.66
CA ALA A 64 12.40 7.97 14.60
C ALA A 64 11.68 6.62 14.79
N ASP A 65 11.45 5.86 13.73
CA ASP A 65 10.86 4.51 13.81
C ASP A 65 11.73 3.56 14.65
N LEU A 66 13.06 3.58 14.47
CA LEU A 66 13.97 2.73 15.25
C LEU A 66 14.05 3.15 16.72
N LEU A 67 13.93 4.44 17.02
CA LEU A 67 13.81 4.92 18.40
C LEU A 67 12.51 4.41 19.04
N GLN A 68 11.39 4.43 18.29
CA GLN A 68 10.13 3.87 18.76
C GLN A 68 10.23 2.35 18.95
N LEU A 69 10.89 1.63 18.04
CA LEU A 69 11.13 0.20 18.16
C LEU A 69 11.93 -0.14 19.44
N GLU A 70 12.93 0.66 19.78
CA GLU A 70 13.69 0.54 21.03
C GLU A 70 12.80 0.75 22.26
N GLN A 71 11.90 1.74 22.24
CA GLN A 71 10.95 1.96 23.33
C GLN A 71 9.98 0.79 23.49
N ILE A 72 9.41 0.29 22.40
CA ILE A 72 8.50 -0.86 22.40
C ILE A 72 9.21 -2.10 22.96
N ALA A 73 10.46 -2.34 22.54
CA ALA A 73 11.27 -3.45 23.02
C ALA A 73 11.48 -3.46 24.53
N GLY A 74 11.54 -2.28 25.17
CA GLY A 74 11.60 -2.13 26.62
C GLY A 74 10.37 -2.66 27.37
N GLY A 75 9.22 -2.80 26.70
CA GLY A 75 8.02 -3.42 27.25
C GLY A 75 8.09 -4.94 27.37
N TYR A 76 9.11 -5.59 26.80
CA TYR A 76 9.25 -7.04 26.78
C TYR A 76 10.34 -7.52 27.74
N PRO A 77 10.17 -8.71 28.36
CA PRO A 77 11.10 -9.22 29.37
C PRO A 77 12.42 -9.73 28.80
N SER A 78 12.49 -10.03 27.49
CA SER A 78 13.70 -10.52 26.85
C SER A 78 13.68 -10.30 25.34
N ARG A 79 14.87 -10.31 24.74
CA ARG A 79 15.09 -10.28 23.29
C ARG A 79 14.28 -11.35 22.56
N GLU A 80 14.29 -12.57 23.08
CA GLU A 80 13.59 -13.71 22.48
C GLU A 80 12.07 -13.48 22.49
N ARG A 81 11.53 -13.00 23.61
CA ARG A 81 10.10 -12.71 23.71
C ARG A 81 9.70 -11.57 22.78
N PHE A 82 10.49 -10.49 22.74
CA PHE A 82 10.26 -9.38 21.82
C PHE A 82 10.25 -9.82 20.36
N LEU A 83 11.30 -10.53 19.91
CA LEU A 83 11.39 -10.99 18.53
C LEU A 83 10.27 -11.97 18.19
N THR A 84 9.89 -12.84 19.11
CA THR A 84 8.75 -13.76 18.92
C THR A 84 7.46 -12.98 18.69
N GLU A 85 7.14 -12.02 19.56
CA GLU A 85 5.92 -11.24 19.46
C GLU A 85 5.93 -10.33 18.22
N LEU A 86 7.06 -9.69 17.92
CA LEU A 86 7.24 -8.90 16.70
C LEU A 86 7.02 -9.72 15.42
N THR A 87 7.39 -11.01 15.44
CA THR A 87 7.15 -11.91 14.29
C THR A 87 5.72 -12.43 14.20
N LEU A 88 5.01 -12.50 15.32
CA LEU A 88 3.62 -12.97 15.37
C LEU A 88 2.63 -11.84 15.05
N ASP A 89 2.91 -10.65 15.56
CA ASP A 89 2.09 -9.45 15.43
C ASP A 89 3.01 -8.24 15.19
N PRO A 90 3.49 -8.05 13.95
CA PRO A 90 4.33 -6.90 13.65
C PRO A 90 3.52 -5.63 13.88
N PRO A 91 4.09 -4.59 14.54
CA PRO A 91 3.39 -3.34 14.73
C PRO A 91 2.97 -2.80 13.37
N ASP A 92 1.72 -2.36 13.27
CA ASP A 92 1.24 -1.66 12.08
C ASP A 92 2.20 -0.52 11.79
N ALA A 93 2.74 -0.49 10.56
CA ALA A 93 3.68 0.53 10.14
C ALA A 93 3.02 1.90 10.35
N THR A 94 3.51 2.65 11.34
CA THR A 94 3.16 4.05 11.53
C THR A 94 3.72 4.80 10.33
N SER A 95 2.86 5.07 9.35
CA SER A 95 3.21 5.96 8.25
C SER A 95 3.67 7.31 8.83
N ASP A 96 4.61 8.00 8.17
CA ASP A 96 5.11 9.34 8.49
C ASP A 96 4.02 10.41 8.69
N GLN A 97 2.75 10.09 8.42
CA GLN A 97 1.59 10.96 8.57
C GLN A 97 0.54 10.43 9.57
N ALA A 98 0.77 9.25 10.18
CA ALA A 98 -0.09 8.70 11.22
C ALA A 98 0.36 9.26 12.58
N GLY A 99 -0.30 10.32 13.03
CA GLY A 99 -0.16 10.80 14.41
C GLY A 99 -0.67 9.77 15.43
N VAL A 100 -0.47 10.03 16.72
CA VAL A 100 -1.14 9.26 17.78
C VAL A 100 -2.66 9.47 17.61
N PRO A 101 -3.46 8.42 17.38
CA PRO A 101 -4.90 8.58 17.18
C PRO A 101 -5.50 9.26 18.39
N LEU A 102 -6.20 10.39 18.19
CA LEU A 102 -7.02 10.96 19.25
C LEU A 102 -8.21 10.03 19.51
N LEU A 103 -8.66 9.90 20.75
CA LEU A 103 -9.78 9.03 21.15
C LEU A 103 -11.08 9.28 20.34
N ASP A 104 -11.21 10.46 19.73
CA ASP A 104 -12.37 10.92 18.96
C ASP A 104 -12.06 11.15 17.47
N GLU A 105 -10.97 10.59 16.93
CA GLU A 105 -10.63 10.80 15.52
C GLU A 105 -11.39 9.83 14.60
N ASP A 106 -12.11 10.39 13.62
CA ASP A 106 -12.72 9.60 12.54
C ASP A 106 -11.61 9.06 11.63
N TYR A 107 -11.38 7.74 11.65
CA TYR A 107 -10.39 7.09 10.81
C TYR A 107 -11.03 6.16 9.77
N LEU A 108 -10.34 6.01 8.63
CA LEU A 108 -10.69 5.05 7.59
C LEU A 108 -9.78 3.84 7.70
N ILE A 109 -10.37 2.64 7.70
CA ILE A 109 -9.62 1.39 7.76
C ILE A 109 -9.28 0.96 6.33
N LEU A 110 -7.99 0.93 6.02
CA LEU A 110 -7.46 0.26 4.82
C LEU A 110 -7.04 -1.16 5.19
N SER A 111 -7.55 -2.15 4.49
CA SER A 111 -7.25 -3.56 4.76
C SER A 111 -7.18 -4.36 3.48
N THR A 112 -6.51 -5.51 3.55
CA THR A 112 -6.60 -6.53 2.50
C THR A 112 -7.83 -7.40 2.73
N ILE A 113 -8.32 -8.07 1.67
CA ILE A 113 -9.46 -9.00 1.79
C ILE A 113 -9.19 -10.09 2.83
N HIS A 114 -7.95 -10.58 2.89
CA HIS A 114 -7.54 -11.65 3.81
C HIS A 114 -7.61 -11.20 5.28
N SER A 115 -7.07 -10.01 5.57
CA SER A 115 -7.06 -9.42 6.92
C SER A 115 -8.46 -9.03 7.40
N ALA A 116 -9.40 -8.76 6.47
CA ALA A 116 -10.77 -8.41 6.79
C ALA A 116 -11.66 -9.59 7.24
N LYS A 117 -11.17 -10.83 7.13
CA LYS A 117 -11.94 -12.03 7.49
C LYS A 117 -12.36 -11.98 8.97
N GLY A 118 -13.65 -12.19 9.22
CA GLY A 118 -14.22 -12.18 10.58
C GLY A 118 -14.57 -10.78 11.12
N GLN A 119 -14.22 -9.72 10.39
CA GLN A 119 -14.61 -8.35 10.71
C GLN A 119 -15.85 -7.93 9.90
N GLU A 120 -16.57 -6.89 10.33
CA GLU A 120 -17.73 -6.33 9.63
C GLU A 120 -17.83 -4.82 9.88
N TRP A 121 -18.17 -4.05 8.84
CA TRP A 121 -18.29 -2.59 8.89
C TRP A 121 -19.63 -2.12 8.33
N THR A 122 -20.10 -0.96 8.79
CA THR A 122 -21.34 -0.33 8.29
C THR A 122 -21.27 -0.08 6.79
N LYS A 123 -20.13 0.40 6.30
CA LYS A 123 -19.88 0.67 4.87
C LYS A 123 -18.54 0.08 4.44
N VAL A 124 -18.50 -0.56 3.27
CA VAL A 124 -17.28 -1.12 2.69
C VAL A 124 -17.14 -0.66 1.24
N PHE A 125 -15.97 -0.11 0.92
CA PHE A 125 -15.55 0.18 -0.45
C PHE A 125 -14.58 -0.90 -0.91
N MET A 126 -14.98 -1.70 -1.89
CA MET A 126 -14.09 -2.65 -2.52
C MET A 126 -13.47 -2.02 -3.76
N LEU A 127 -12.15 -1.85 -3.72
CA LEU A 127 -11.39 -1.26 -4.83
C LEU A 127 -10.99 -2.33 -5.85
N ASN A 128 -10.69 -1.90 -7.08
CA ASN A 128 -10.14 -2.74 -8.15
C ASN A 128 -10.95 -4.03 -8.41
N VAL A 129 -12.28 -3.92 -8.49
CA VAL A 129 -13.20 -5.02 -8.78
C VAL A 129 -13.19 -5.32 -10.30
N VAL A 130 -12.01 -5.63 -10.81
CA VAL A 130 -11.69 -5.83 -12.23
C VAL A 130 -11.03 -7.19 -12.46
N ASP A 131 -11.21 -7.73 -13.67
CA ASP A 131 -10.48 -8.93 -14.11
C ASP A 131 -8.98 -8.65 -14.16
N GLY A 132 -8.19 -9.58 -13.64
CA GLY A 132 -6.74 -9.46 -13.45
C GLY A 132 -6.33 -8.99 -12.05
N CYS A 133 -7.24 -8.30 -11.33
CA CYS A 133 -7.08 -8.02 -9.90
C CYS A 133 -7.85 -9.02 -9.03
N ILE A 134 -9.11 -9.29 -9.39
CA ILE A 134 -9.92 -10.34 -8.78
C ILE A 134 -10.79 -11.02 -9.85
N PRO A 135 -10.51 -12.26 -10.28
CA PRO A 135 -9.38 -13.07 -9.80
C PRO A 135 -8.03 -12.45 -10.18
N SER A 136 -7.03 -12.61 -9.32
CA SER A 136 -5.66 -12.17 -9.57
C SER A 136 -5.00 -13.00 -10.66
N ASP A 137 -4.42 -12.36 -11.68
CA ASP A 137 -3.67 -13.05 -12.74
C ASP A 137 -2.45 -13.84 -12.20
N LEU A 138 -1.92 -13.44 -11.04
CA LEU A 138 -0.82 -14.14 -10.38
C LEU A 138 -1.28 -15.42 -9.64
N GLY A 139 -2.57 -15.53 -9.34
CA GLY A 139 -3.14 -16.56 -8.48
C GLY A 139 -4.00 -17.59 -9.21
N VAL A 140 -4.12 -17.53 -10.55
CA VAL A 140 -5.01 -18.41 -11.32
C VAL A 140 -4.26 -19.27 -12.35
N GLY A 141 -4.25 -20.58 -12.15
CA GLY A 141 -3.81 -21.58 -13.13
C GLY A 141 -4.80 -22.75 -13.29
N THR A 142 -5.69 -22.93 -12.32
CA THR A 142 -6.65 -24.03 -12.23
C THR A 142 -8.05 -23.55 -11.89
N ARG A 143 -9.05 -24.40 -12.13
CA ARG A 143 -10.44 -24.11 -11.73
C ARG A 143 -10.60 -23.96 -10.21
N ALA A 144 -9.84 -24.71 -9.42
CA ALA A 144 -9.94 -24.67 -7.96
C ALA A 144 -9.49 -23.31 -7.42
N GLU A 145 -8.39 -22.77 -7.93
CA GLU A 145 -7.88 -21.45 -7.55
C GLU A 145 -8.84 -20.33 -7.93
N ILE A 146 -9.46 -20.39 -9.11
CA ILE A 146 -10.50 -19.43 -9.53
C ILE A 146 -11.69 -19.46 -8.55
N GLU A 147 -12.11 -20.64 -8.10
CA GLU A 147 -13.20 -20.73 -7.12
C GLU A 147 -12.79 -20.21 -5.73
N GLU A 148 -11.51 -20.30 -5.37
CA GLU A 148 -11.02 -19.69 -4.13
C GLU A 148 -11.00 -18.16 -4.20
N GLU A 149 -10.53 -17.59 -5.32
CA GLU A 149 -10.61 -16.14 -5.58
C GLU A 149 -12.07 -15.64 -5.56
N ARG A 150 -13.01 -16.46 -6.06
CA ARG A 150 -14.44 -16.16 -5.95
C ARG A 150 -14.90 -16.12 -4.49
N ARG A 151 -14.44 -17.06 -3.65
CA ARG A 151 -14.73 -17.03 -2.20
C ARG A 151 -14.14 -15.80 -1.54
N LEU A 152 -12.93 -15.38 -1.93
CA LEU A 152 -12.33 -14.14 -1.42
C LEU A 152 -13.20 -12.92 -1.73
N LEU A 153 -13.68 -12.80 -2.98
CA LEU A 153 -14.63 -11.74 -3.34
C LEU A 153 -15.89 -11.79 -2.47
N TYR A 154 -16.48 -12.98 -2.31
CA TYR A 154 -17.67 -13.15 -1.46
C TYR A 154 -17.41 -12.74 0.00
N VAL A 155 -16.27 -13.12 0.57
CA VAL A 155 -15.89 -12.72 1.93
C VAL A 155 -15.79 -11.20 2.01
N ALA A 156 -15.10 -10.54 1.07
CA ALA A 156 -14.98 -9.09 1.03
C ALA A 156 -16.35 -8.38 0.97
N MET A 157 -17.23 -8.83 0.08
CA MET A 157 -18.58 -8.26 -0.08
C MET A 157 -19.42 -8.42 1.19
N THR A 158 -19.32 -9.57 1.86
CA THR A 158 -20.07 -9.85 3.10
C THR A 158 -19.49 -9.19 4.34
N ARG A 159 -18.38 -8.42 4.23
CA ARG A 159 -17.93 -7.57 5.34
C ARG A 159 -18.81 -6.32 5.51
N ALA A 160 -19.58 -5.95 4.49
CA ALA A 160 -20.50 -4.82 4.53
C ALA A 160 -21.80 -5.19 5.25
N ARG A 161 -22.21 -4.38 6.24
CA ARG A 161 -23.52 -4.49 6.89
C ARG A 161 -24.62 -3.77 6.11
N ASP A 162 -24.40 -2.49 5.80
CA ASP A 162 -25.46 -1.64 5.26
C ASP A 162 -25.17 -1.19 3.82
N ASN A 163 -23.91 -0.84 3.51
CA ASN A 163 -23.55 -0.31 2.19
C ASN A 163 -22.28 -1.00 1.65
N LEU A 164 -22.36 -1.44 0.40
CA LEU A 164 -21.26 -2.03 -0.34
C LEU A 164 -21.09 -1.30 -1.66
N ASP A 165 -19.91 -0.72 -1.86
CA ASP A 165 -19.54 -0.03 -3.09
C ASP A 165 -18.44 -0.82 -3.80
N LEU A 166 -18.71 -1.28 -5.04
CA LEU A 166 -17.74 -1.99 -5.87
C LEU A 166 -17.15 -1.03 -6.90
N VAL A 167 -15.87 -0.70 -6.74
CA VAL A 167 -15.18 0.28 -7.59
C VAL A 167 -14.46 -0.43 -8.72
N VAL A 168 -14.74 0.00 -9.95
CA VAL A 168 -14.17 -0.54 -11.18
C VAL A 168 -13.41 0.59 -11.91
N PRO A 169 -12.09 0.75 -11.67
CA PRO A 169 -11.31 1.75 -12.38
C PRO A 169 -11.29 1.44 -13.88
N GLN A 170 -11.51 2.46 -14.70
CA GLN A 170 -11.46 2.29 -16.16
C GLN A 170 -10.02 2.24 -16.69
N ARG A 171 -9.07 2.89 -16.01
CA ARG A 171 -7.68 3.04 -16.47
C ARG A 171 -6.70 2.56 -15.41
N PHE A 172 -5.78 1.71 -15.83
CA PHE A 172 -4.63 1.23 -15.04
C PHE A 172 -3.35 1.77 -15.65
N PHE A 173 -2.69 2.69 -14.97
CA PHE A 173 -1.45 3.30 -15.46
C PHE A 173 -0.28 2.34 -15.34
N THR A 174 0.54 2.28 -16.39
CA THR A 174 1.72 1.42 -16.42
C THR A 174 2.87 1.99 -15.59
N HIS A 175 3.67 1.12 -14.98
CA HIS A 175 4.89 1.53 -14.28
C HIS A 175 6.00 1.95 -15.28
N GLY A 176 6.98 2.71 -14.82
CA GLY A 176 8.15 3.12 -15.62
C GLY A 176 7.87 4.21 -16.66
N GLN A 177 6.80 5.00 -16.47
CA GLN A 177 6.56 6.22 -17.23
C GLN A 177 6.90 7.45 -16.39
N ASN A 178 7.08 8.59 -17.04
CA ASN A 178 7.25 9.87 -16.37
C ASN A 178 5.97 10.28 -15.62
N ALA A 179 6.07 11.22 -14.68
CA ALA A 179 4.94 11.67 -13.85
C ALA A 179 3.76 12.26 -14.65
N GLN A 180 3.99 12.67 -15.90
CA GLN A 180 2.97 13.20 -16.83
C GLN A 180 2.57 12.16 -17.90
N GLY A 181 3.01 10.91 -17.76
CA GLY A 181 2.72 9.86 -18.73
C GLY A 181 1.27 9.40 -18.66
N ASP A 182 0.63 9.25 -19.82
CA ASP A 182 -0.76 8.78 -19.95
C ASP A 182 -0.84 7.34 -20.47
N ARG A 183 0.24 6.56 -20.37
CA ARG A 183 0.21 5.16 -20.82
C ARG A 183 -0.57 4.34 -19.81
N HIS A 184 -1.73 3.86 -20.23
CA HIS A 184 -2.64 3.06 -19.41
C HIS A 184 -3.23 1.88 -20.19
N VAL A 185 -3.70 0.89 -19.43
CA VAL A 185 -4.48 -0.24 -19.92
C VAL A 185 -5.91 -0.08 -19.42
N TYR A 186 -6.88 -0.51 -20.22
CA TYR A 186 -8.28 -0.58 -19.82
C TYR A 186 -8.56 -1.94 -19.19
N ALA A 187 -9.15 -1.94 -18.00
CA ALA A 187 -9.56 -3.17 -17.34
C ALA A 187 -11.07 -3.36 -17.46
N SER A 188 -11.47 -4.61 -17.62
CA SER A 188 -12.88 -5.01 -17.56
C SER A 188 -13.27 -5.28 -16.12
N ARG A 189 -14.54 -5.03 -15.76
CA ARG A 189 -15.10 -5.50 -14.48
C ARG A 189 -14.84 -7.00 -14.31
N THR A 190 -14.59 -7.43 -13.07
CA THR A 190 -14.39 -8.84 -12.75
C THR A 190 -15.47 -9.74 -13.36
N ARG A 191 -15.05 -10.89 -13.90
CA ARG A 191 -15.94 -11.95 -14.38
C ARG A 191 -16.84 -12.54 -13.28
N PHE A 192 -16.49 -12.33 -12.00
CA PHE A 192 -17.30 -12.81 -10.88
C PHE A 192 -18.59 -11.99 -10.67
N ILE A 193 -18.66 -10.77 -11.20
CA ILE A 193 -19.87 -9.94 -11.24
C ILE A 193 -20.32 -9.80 -12.71
N PRO A 194 -20.95 -10.83 -13.30
CA PRO A 194 -21.43 -10.75 -14.67
C PRO A 194 -22.55 -9.71 -14.82
N ALA A 195 -22.84 -9.32 -16.06
CA ALA A 195 -23.86 -8.31 -16.36
C ALA A 195 -25.25 -8.66 -15.78
N THR A 196 -25.55 -9.95 -15.65
CA THR A 196 -26.79 -10.46 -15.05
C THR A 196 -26.96 -10.12 -13.57
N LEU A 197 -25.88 -9.84 -12.84
CA LEU A 197 -25.94 -9.43 -11.44
C LEU A 197 -26.10 -7.92 -11.28
N LEU A 198 -25.91 -7.11 -12.33
CA LEU A 198 -25.97 -5.66 -12.22
C LEU A 198 -27.35 -5.13 -11.83
N GLN A 199 -28.40 -5.90 -12.03
CA GLN A 199 -29.74 -5.56 -11.55
C GLN A 199 -29.83 -5.42 -10.01
N PHE A 200 -28.86 -5.98 -9.28
CA PHE A 200 -28.76 -5.87 -7.82
C PHE A 200 -27.86 -4.70 -7.36
N PHE A 201 -27.31 -3.93 -8.30
CA PHE A 201 -26.43 -2.79 -8.01
C PHE A 201 -26.97 -1.50 -8.63
N GLU A 202 -26.77 -0.39 -7.94
CA GLU A 202 -26.85 0.91 -8.58
C GLU A 202 -25.58 1.11 -9.42
N VAL A 203 -25.73 1.26 -10.74
CA VAL A 203 -24.60 1.46 -11.65
C VAL A 203 -24.41 2.96 -11.88
N CYS A 204 -23.31 3.51 -11.38
CA CYS A 204 -22.96 4.92 -11.56
C CYS A 204 -21.57 5.08 -12.20
N GLY A 205 -21.36 6.20 -12.88
CA GLY A 205 -20.06 6.60 -13.44
C GLY A 205 -19.47 7.77 -12.67
N TRP A 206 -18.16 7.76 -12.45
CA TRP A 206 -17.43 8.84 -11.79
C TRP A 206 -16.27 9.35 -12.66
N PRO A 207 -16.05 10.67 -12.80
CA PRO A 207 -16.85 11.76 -12.23
C PRO A 207 -18.23 11.85 -12.89
N GLN A 208 -19.25 12.21 -12.11
CA GLN A 208 -20.57 12.49 -12.67
C GLN A 208 -20.46 13.71 -13.58
N VAL A 209 -20.70 13.52 -14.89
CA VAL A 209 -20.82 14.63 -15.82
C VAL A 209 -22.05 15.41 -15.40
N LYS A 210 -21.86 16.56 -14.73
CA LYS A 210 -22.94 17.50 -14.49
C LYS A 210 -23.49 17.88 -15.86
N SER A 211 -24.73 17.49 -16.14
CA SER A 211 -25.41 18.00 -17.32
C SER A 211 -25.37 19.53 -17.24
N GLU A 212 -24.70 20.16 -18.21
CA GLU A 212 -24.76 21.60 -18.39
C GLU A 212 -26.23 21.96 -18.62
N SER A 213 -26.89 22.42 -17.58
CA SER A 213 -28.23 22.96 -17.68
C SER A 213 -28.16 24.28 -18.44
N ALA A 214 -28.98 24.36 -19.49
CA ALA A 214 -29.36 25.55 -20.27
C ALA A 214 -28.31 26.25 -21.18
N SER A 215 -27.00 26.25 -20.91
CA SER A 215 -26.03 26.99 -21.76
C SER A 215 -25.75 26.32 -23.12
N ALA A 216 -25.72 24.99 -23.17
CA ALA A 216 -25.44 24.24 -24.41
C ALA A 216 -26.59 24.29 -25.44
N GLN A 217 -27.83 24.60 -25.00
CA GLN A 217 -28.97 24.81 -25.91
C GLN A 217 -28.88 26.14 -26.66
N GLN A 218 -28.24 27.16 -26.10
CA GLN A 218 -27.99 28.44 -26.80
C GLN A 218 -26.92 28.30 -27.90
N ALA A 219 -25.89 27.49 -27.68
CA ALA A 219 -24.85 27.25 -28.69
C ALA A 219 -25.37 26.52 -29.96
N ARG A 220 -26.42 25.69 -29.82
CA ARG A 220 -27.07 25.01 -30.96
C ARG A 220 -27.99 25.90 -31.80
N GLN A 221 -28.35 27.10 -31.32
CA GLN A 221 -29.24 28.00 -32.05
C GLN A 221 -28.53 28.94 -33.04
N VAL A 222 -27.19 28.94 -33.09
CA VAL A 222 -26.47 29.66 -34.14
C VAL A 222 -26.53 28.84 -35.45
N ARG A 223 -27.66 28.92 -36.14
CA ARG A 223 -27.77 28.49 -37.55
C ARG A 223 -26.89 29.41 -38.38
N ILE A 224 -25.73 28.92 -38.78
CA ILE A 224 -24.89 29.57 -39.79
C ILE A 224 -25.59 29.41 -41.15
N ASP A 225 -26.08 30.51 -41.71
CA ASP A 225 -26.58 30.55 -43.09
C ASP A 225 -25.39 30.49 -44.06
N VAL A 226 -25.10 29.27 -44.52
CA VAL A 226 -24.02 28.97 -45.47
C VAL A 226 -24.26 29.68 -46.83
N GLY A 227 -25.52 29.93 -47.21
CA GLY A 227 -25.88 30.59 -48.46
C GLY A 227 -25.53 32.07 -48.48
N ALA A 228 -25.69 32.77 -47.35
CA ALA A 228 -25.26 34.16 -47.21
C ALA A 228 -23.72 34.30 -47.27
N ARG A 229 -23.00 33.33 -46.70
CA ARG A 229 -21.52 33.35 -46.63
C ARG A 229 -20.86 33.07 -47.99
N MET A 230 -21.49 32.29 -48.86
CA MET A 230 -20.98 32.02 -50.21
C MET A 230 -21.19 33.16 -51.22
N ARG A 231 -22.26 33.97 -51.08
CA ARG A 231 -22.49 35.14 -51.96
C ARG A 231 -21.52 36.30 -51.71
N GLY A 232 -20.90 36.37 -50.54
CA GLY A 232 -19.89 37.38 -50.21
C GLY A 232 -18.49 37.10 -50.78
N MET A 233 -18.22 35.89 -51.24
CA MET A 233 -16.89 35.50 -51.79
C MET A 233 -16.76 35.72 -53.30
N TRP A 234 -17.83 36.12 -54.00
CA TRP A 234 -17.85 36.37 -55.45
C TRP A 234 -18.27 37.81 -55.77
N ARG A 235 -17.74 38.77 -55.01
CA ARG A 235 -17.74 40.21 -55.33
C ARG A 235 -16.32 40.74 -55.31
#